data_AF-A0AAN6IVM9-F1
#
_entry.id   AF-A0AAN6IVM9-F1
#
_cell.length_a   1.000
_cell.length_b   1.000
_cell.length_c   1.000
_cell.angle_alpha   90.00
_cell.angle_beta   90.00
_cell.angle_gamma   90.00
#
_symmetry.space_group_name_H-M   'P 1'
#
loop_
_entity.id
_entity.type
_entity.pdbx_description
1 polymer ?
#
loop_
_entity_poly.entity_id
_entity_poly.type
_entity_poly.pdbx_seq_one_letter_code
_entity_poly.pdbx_strand_id
1 'polypeptide(L)'
;MAFKYILNSLRGTNLEIFKFGLYLSFPIGYMYYFGTNLEERFSVPGFWPSQEQSNKIPYERDEIKAEVERIQTAMKERELERRRRADEALGAAKLAFREPKDTTHEGTTA
;
A
#
# COMPACT_ATOMS: atom_id res chain seq x y z
N MET A 1 28.08 -45.50 31.36
CA MET A 1 28.23 -44.85 32.70
C MET A 1 28.29 -43.32 32.62
N ALA A 2 29.07 -42.73 31.71
CA ALA A 2 29.24 -41.27 31.60
C ALA A 2 27.92 -40.47 31.44
N PHE A 3 26.99 -40.94 30.60
CA PHE A 3 25.71 -40.24 30.38
C PHE A 3 24.84 -40.15 31.65
N LYS A 4 24.86 -41.20 32.48
CA LYS A 4 24.12 -41.26 33.75
C LYS A 4 24.75 -40.33 34.81
N TYR A 5 26.08 -40.16 34.75
CA TYR A 5 26.83 -39.21 35.59
C TYR A 5 26.51 -37.76 35.23
N ILE A 6 26.44 -37.44 33.94
CA ILE A 6 26.02 -36.11 33.44
C ILE A 6 24.58 -35.80 33.85
N LEU A 7 23.65 -36.76 33.69
CA LEU A 7 22.26 -36.56 34.12
C LEU A 7 22.12 -36.33 35.62
N ASN A 8 22.90 -37.03 36.44
CA ASN A 8 22.88 -36.85 37.89
C ASN A 8 23.52 -35.54 38.34
N SER A 9 24.53 -35.06 37.61
CA SER A 9 25.17 -33.76 37.84
C SER A 9 24.24 -32.58 37.53
N LEU A 10 23.32 -32.73 36.56
CA LEU A 10 22.34 -31.72 36.16
C LEU A 10 21.04 -31.74 36.99
N ARG A 11 21.06 -32.23 38.24
CA ARG A 11 19.89 -32.22 39.15
C ARG A 11 20.02 -31.13 40.21
N GLY A 12 18.89 -30.61 40.69
CA GLY A 12 18.85 -29.56 41.71
C GLY A 12 19.40 -28.21 41.20
N THR A 13 20.10 -27.47 42.05
CA THR A 13 20.63 -26.13 41.75
C THR A 13 21.51 -26.06 40.51
N ASN A 14 22.23 -27.14 40.17
CA ASN A 14 23.04 -27.21 38.94
C ASN A 14 22.19 -27.06 37.67
N LEU A 15 20.92 -27.48 37.69
CA LEU A 15 20.00 -27.30 36.58
C LEU A 15 19.60 -25.83 36.40
N GLU A 16 19.45 -25.09 37.49
CA GLU A 16 19.11 -23.66 37.46
C GLU A 16 20.28 -22.83 36.92
N ILE A 17 21.51 -23.17 37.33
CA ILE A 17 22.73 -22.55 36.79
C ILE A 17 22.87 -22.83 35.28
N PHE A 18 22.58 -24.06 34.84
CA PHE A 18 22.59 -24.40 33.42
C PHE A 18 21.53 -23.60 32.64
N LYS A 19 20.29 -23.52 33.15
CA LYS A 19 19.21 -22.71 32.54
C LYS A 19 19.60 -21.23 32.45
N PHE A 20 20.19 -20.70 33.51
CA PHE A 20 20.67 -19.32 33.54
C PHE A 20 21.77 -19.07 32.50
N GLY A 21 22.76 -19.97 32.43
CA GLY A 21 23.81 -19.91 31.41
C GLY A 21 23.25 -20.01 29.99
N LEU A 22 22.25 -20.86 29.76
CA LEU A 22 21.55 -20.95 28.47
C LEU A 22 20.79 -19.65 28.15
N TYR A 23 20.08 -19.07 29.12
CA TYR A 23 19.33 -17.83 28.93
C TYR A 23 20.20 -16.60 28.71
N LEU A 24 21.45 -16.59 29.20
CA LEU A 24 22.42 -15.57 28.85
C LEU A 24 23.07 -15.84 27.49
N SER A 25 23.52 -17.07 27.26
CA SER A 25 24.25 -17.42 26.03
C SER A 25 23.37 -17.38 24.78
N PHE A 26 22.08 -17.73 24.89
CA PHE A 26 21.15 -17.73 23.76
C PHE A 26 20.99 -16.33 23.12
N PRO A 27 20.59 -15.27 23.84
CA PRO A 27 20.45 -13.93 23.24
C PRO A 27 21.80 -13.34 22.84
N ILE A 28 22.87 -13.56 23.62
CA ILE A 28 24.21 -13.05 23.29
C ILE A 28 24.73 -13.69 22.00
N GLY A 29 24.63 -15.01 21.88
CA GLY A 29 25.05 -15.76 20.69
C GLY A 29 24.19 -15.41 19.47
N TYR A 30 22.87 -15.28 19.65
CA TYR A 30 21.97 -14.86 18.58
C TYR A 30 22.32 -13.45 18.08
N MET A 31 22.59 -12.52 18.99
CA MET A 31 23.06 -11.17 18.64
C MET A 31 24.47 -11.16 18.05
N TYR A 32 25.37 -12.04 18.47
CA TYR A 32 26.70 -12.12 17.86
C TYR A 32 26.63 -12.62 16.41
N TYR A 33 25.80 -13.63 16.16
CA TYR A 33 25.63 -14.23 14.83
C TYR A 33 24.85 -13.33 13.87
N PHE A 34 23.74 -12.73 14.32
CA PHE A 34 22.90 -11.89 13.47
C PHE A 34 23.25 -10.39 13.56
N GLY A 35 23.68 -9.89 14.72
CA GLY A 35 23.83 -8.45 15.00
C GLY A 35 24.96 -7.75 14.24
N THR A 36 25.94 -8.47 13.72
CA THR A 36 27.07 -7.88 12.99
C THR A 36 26.93 -7.94 11.48
N ASN A 37 25.98 -8.73 10.95
CA ASN A 37 25.81 -8.93 9.51
C ASN A 37 24.32 -9.03 9.11
N LEU A 38 23.51 -8.08 9.56
CA LEU A 38 22.12 -7.98 9.12
C LEU A 38 22.01 -7.45 7.69
N GLU A 39 22.86 -6.47 7.33
CA GLU A 39 22.71 -5.75 6.07
C GLU A 39 23.00 -6.63 4.84
N GLU A 40 24.04 -7.45 4.86
CA GLU A 40 24.31 -8.39 3.76
C GLU A 40 23.28 -9.53 3.71
N ARG A 41 22.79 -9.99 4.87
CA ARG A 41 21.88 -11.15 4.96
C ARG A 41 20.42 -10.81 4.67
N PHE A 42 20.01 -9.57 4.92
CA PHE A 42 18.61 -9.14 4.80
C PHE A 42 18.41 -8.00 3.78
N SER A 43 19.45 -7.50 3.12
CA SER A 43 19.26 -6.59 1.99
C SER A 43 18.64 -7.33 0.81
N VAL A 44 17.63 -6.71 0.21
CA VAL A 44 17.00 -7.21 -1.01
C VAL A 44 17.64 -6.48 -2.19
N PRO A 45 18.30 -7.19 -3.13
CA PRO A 45 18.83 -6.57 -4.33
C PRO A 45 17.71 -5.86 -5.12
N GLY A 46 17.90 -4.58 -5.44
CA GLY A 46 16.89 -3.80 -6.15
C GLY A 46 15.66 -3.45 -5.31
N PHE A 47 15.77 -3.42 -3.98
CA PHE A 47 14.68 -2.97 -3.10
C PHE A 47 14.14 -1.59 -3.49
N TRP A 48 15.03 -0.68 -3.85
CA TRP A 48 14.66 0.65 -4.34
C TRP A 48 14.52 0.65 -5.86
N PRO A 49 13.48 1.31 -6.40
CA PRO A 49 13.33 1.49 -7.84
C PRO A 49 14.55 2.21 -8.41
N SER A 50 15.05 1.72 -9.54
CA SER A 50 16.17 2.33 -10.24
C SER A 50 15.80 3.73 -10.76
N GLN A 51 16.81 4.55 -11.05
CA GLN A 51 16.60 5.91 -11.60
C GLN A 51 15.80 5.91 -12.92
N GLU A 52 15.85 4.80 -13.69
CA GLU A 52 15.04 4.62 -14.90
C GLU A 52 13.57 4.32 -14.61
N GLN A 53 13.28 3.69 -13.47
CA GLN A 53 11.93 3.42 -12.98
C GLN A 53 11.34 4.60 -12.21
N SER A 54 12.16 5.57 -11.83
CA SER A 54 11.72 6.81 -11.20
C SER A 54 11.12 7.76 -12.24
N ASN A 55 10.12 8.53 -11.82
CA ASN A 55 9.52 9.55 -12.67
C ASN A 55 10.56 10.63 -12.97
N LYS A 56 10.92 10.82 -14.24
CA LYS A 56 11.86 11.85 -14.66
C LYS A 56 11.13 13.19 -14.74
N ILE A 57 11.40 14.07 -13.78
CA ILE A 57 10.92 15.45 -13.82
C ILE A 57 11.66 16.16 -14.96
N PRO A 58 10.98 16.92 -15.84
CA PRO A 58 11.64 17.71 -16.87
C PRO A 58 12.54 18.76 -16.21
N TYR A 59 13.82 18.83 -16.61
CA TYR A 59 14.79 19.79 -16.04
C TYR A 59 15.00 21.00 -16.96
N GLU A 60 14.80 20.85 -18.26
CA GLU A 60 15.00 21.92 -19.23
C GLU A 60 13.79 22.85 -19.33
N ARG A 61 14.04 24.15 -19.49
CA ARG A 61 12.96 25.17 -19.47
C ARG A 61 11.90 24.95 -20.54
N ASP A 62 12.30 24.46 -21.71
CA ASP A 62 11.38 24.24 -22.83
C ASP A 62 10.56 22.95 -22.64
N GLU A 63 11.15 21.91 -22.05
CA GLU A 63 10.42 20.69 -21.66
C GLU A 63 9.38 20.98 -20.57
N ILE A 64 9.74 21.82 -19.58
CA ILE A 64 8.83 22.25 -18.52
C ILE A 64 7.63 22.99 -19.12
N LYS A 65 7.86 23.91 -20.07
CA LYS A 65 6.78 24.64 -20.73
C LYS A 65 5.86 23.70 -21.51
N ALA A 66 6.42 22.77 -22.27
CA ALA A 66 5.66 21.80 -23.05
C ALA A 66 4.79 20.90 -22.14
N GLU A 67 5.33 20.43 -21.01
CA GLU A 67 4.59 19.61 -20.06
C GLU A 67 3.50 20.42 -19.34
N VAL A 68 3.76 21.68 -19.00
CA VAL A 68 2.74 22.58 -18.43
C VAL A 68 1.60 22.83 -19.43
N GLU A 69 1.92 23.05 -20.70
CA GLU A 69 0.91 23.23 -21.76
C GLU A 69 0.07 21.95 -21.93
N ARG A 70 0.71 20.78 -21.96
CA ARG A 70 0.04 19.46 -21.99
C ARG A 70 -0.90 19.26 -20.80
N ILE A 71 -0.49 19.67 -19.60
CA ILE A 71 -1.33 19.57 -18.40
C ILE A 71 -2.52 20.54 -18.51
N GLN A 72 -2.31 21.77 -18.98
CA GLN A 72 -3.39 22.75 -19.14
C GLN A 72 -4.43 22.32 -20.17
N THR A 73 -4.01 21.75 -21.31
CA THR A 73 -4.94 21.24 -22.34
C THR A 73 -5.76 20.08 -21.80
N ALA A 74 -5.12 19.10 -21.16
CA ALA A 74 -5.81 17.97 -20.53
C ALA A 74 -6.81 18.42 -19.44
N MET A 75 -6.48 19.45 -18.66
CA MET A 75 -7.42 20.01 -17.68
C MET A 75 -8.64 20.65 -18.34
N LYS A 76 -8.43 21.46 -19.39
CA LYS A 76 -9.52 22.10 -20.14
C LYS A 76 -10.47 21.08 -20.78
N GLU A 77 -9.92 20.02 -21.38
CA GLU A 77 -10.71 18.93 -21.96
C GLU A 77 -11.57 18.22 -20.91
N ARG A 78 -10.97 17.87 -19.76
CA ARG A 78 -11.69 17.24 -18.64
C ARG A 78 -12.78 18.14 -18.07
N GLU A 79 -12.59 19.46 -18.07
CA GLU A 79 -13.61 20.40 -17.63
C GLU A 79 -14.77 20.47 -18.63
N LEU A 80 -14.45 20.53 -19.93
CA LEU A 80 -15.45 20.55 -21.00
C LEU A 80 -16.30 19.27 -20.98
N GLU A 81 -15.68 18.10 -20.84
CA GLU A 81 -16.40 16.83 -20.70
C GLU A 81 -17.31 16.81 -19.47
N ARG A 82 -16.82 17.33 -18.33
CA ARG A 82 -17.63 17.44 -17.12
C ARG A 82 -18.84 18.33 -17.30
N ARG A 83 -18.67 19.47 -17.96
CA ARG A 83 -19.78 20.39 -18.29
C ARG A 83 -20.80 19.73 -19.21
N ARG A 84 -20.35 19.09 -20.29
CA ARG A 84 -21.23 18.35 -21.21
C ARG A 84 -22.04 17.27 -20.50
N ARG A 85 -21.40 16.44 -19.67
CA ARG A 85 -22.09 15.40 -18.88
C ARG A 85 -23.10 16.01 -17.89
N ALA A 86 -22.77 17.13 -17.28
CA ALA A 86 -23.68 17.83 -16.36
C ALA A 86 -24.91 18.40 -17.11
N ASP A 87 -24.70 18.99 -18.29
CA ASP A 87 -25.77 19.52 -19.13
C ASP A 87 -26.70 18.42 -19.67
N GLU A 88 -26.12 17.29 -20.12
CA GLU A 88 -26.86 16.09 -20.53
C GLU A 88 -27.69 15.52 -19.38
N ALA A 89 -27.09 15.38 -18.18
CA ALA A 89 -27.79 14.91 -16.99
C ALA A 89 -28.93 15.85 -16.57
N LEU A 90 -28.71 17.16 -16.63
CA LEU A 90 -29.75 18.16 -16.32
C LEU A 90 -30.88 18.14 -17.35
N GLY A 91 -30.56 17.96 -18.64
CA GLY A 91 -31.52 17.82 -19.73
C GLY A 91 -32.38 16.57 -19.58
N ALA A 92 -31.75 15.42 -19.32
CA ALA A 92 -32.43 14.16 -19.05
C ALA A 92 -33.33 14.24 -17.81
N ALA A 93 -32.86 14.87 -16.74
CA ALA A 93 -33.67 15.11 -15.54
C ALA A 93 -34.89 15.98 -15.86
N LYS A 94 -34.72 17.11 -16.58
CA LYS A 94 -35.84 17.98 -16.99
C LYS A 94 -36.87 17.26 -17.85
N LEU A 95 -36.44 16.36 -18.74
CA LEU A 95 -37.35 15.56 -19.56
C LEU A 95 -38.14 14.56 -18.70
N ALA A 96 -37.46 13.86 -17.79
CA ALA A 96 -38.10 12.93 -16.84
C ALA A 96 -39.08 13.64 -15.88
N PHE A 97 -38.76 14.86 -15.42
CA PHE A 97 -39.68 15.66 -14.61
C PHE A 97 -40.89 16.20 -15.40
N ARG A 98 -40.81 16.30 -16.73
CA ARG A 98 -41.92 16.73 -17.59
C ARG A 98 -42.90 15.59 -17.91
N GLU A 99 -42.50 14.33 -17.78
CA GLU A 99 -43.33 13.14 -18.00
C GLU A 99 -43.83 12.45 -16.72
N PRO A 100 -44.57 13.14 -15.82
CA PRO A 100 -45.70 12.42 -15.22
C PRO A 100 -46.87 13.34 -14.87
N LYS A 101 -47.88 13.44 -15.75
CA LYS A 101 -49.24 13.84 -15.33
C LYS A 101 -50.38 13.51 -16.30
N ASP A 102 -50.26 12.48 -17.16
CA ASP A 102 -51.33 12.18 -18.14
C ASP A 102 -51.64 10.69 -18.31
N THR A 103 -51.55 9.90 -17.23
CA THR A 103 -52.10 8.53 -17.22
C THR A 103 -52.87 8.25 -15.93
N THR A 104 -53.95 9.00 -15.71
CA THR A 104 -55.08 8.51 -14.91
C THR A 104 -56.35 8.91 -15.63
N HIS A 105 -56.67 8.18 -16.71
CA HIS A 105 -57.98 8.30 -17.34
C HIS A 105 -59.05 7.60 -16.49
N GLU A 106 -60.13 8.36 -16.36
CA GLU A 106 -61.43 8.04 -15.80
C GLU A 106 -61.95 6.69 -16.28
N GLY A 107 -62.53 5.93 -15.35
CA GLY A 107 -63.19 4.66 -15.63
C GLY A 107 -64.04 4.20 -14.45
N THR A 108 -65.08 4.96 -14.10
CA THR A 108 -66.21 4.44 -13.30
C THR A 108 -67.47 5.18 -13.74
N THR A 109 -68.09 4.64 -14.79
CA THR A 109 -69.53 4.76 -15.04
C THR A 109 -70.15 3.43 -14.64
N ALA A 110 -70.97 3.44 -13.61
CA ALA A 110 -72.00 2.45 -13.31
C ALA A 110 -73.13 3.15 -12.56
#